data_AF-A0A1V6FX73-F1
#
_entry.id   AF-A0A1V6FX73-F1
#
_cell.length_a   1.000
_cell.length_b   1.000
_cell.length_c   1.000
_cell.angle_alpha   90.00
_cell.angle_beta   90.00
_cell.angle_gamma   90.00
#
_symmetry.space_group_name_H-M   'P 1'
#
loop_
_entity.id
_entity.type
_entity.pdbx_description
1 polymer ?
#
loop_
_entity_poly.entity_id
_entity_poly.type
_entity_poly.pdbx_seq_one_letter_code
_entity_poly.pdbx_strand_id
1 'polypeptide(L)'
;MGNFYSRTLDKELRFGDVLQWGVSTPSFYKNKSNLENKDFSIKVCYTSHSVILTPCCTIGKQSKITLAPLVQVRNSFFSNPYFVEDLTRINRILEEPEKSVSPEIWKKMPPKKRDEILEEKKPYAFLNFFIYESNPLFPSYEVNVKDGTKYKTNYYMVDFVDTYKIEYDNPSSPNNFLLKCKCLELSILARTELRDKISYYYGRSPKEDLVY
;
A
#
# COMPACT_ATOMS: atom_id res chain seq x y z
N MET A 1 5.51 -17.45 -13.67
CA MET A 1 4.73 -16.40 -12.96
C MET A 1 4.61 -16.82 -11.51
N GLY A 2 5.20 -16.05 -10.59
CA GLY A 2 5.12 -16.35 -9.16
C GLY A 2 3.68 -16.20 -8.67
N ASN A 3 3.20 -17.11 -7.84
CA ASN A 3 1.89 -16.99 -7.21
C ASN A 3 1.93 -15.78 -6.24
N PHE A 4 1.53 -14.58 -6.67
CA PHE A 4 1.33 -13.45 -5.76
C PHE A 4 0.07 -13.64 -4.91
N TYR A 5 -0.96 -14.25 -5.49
CA TYR A 5 -2.20 -14.63 -4.82
C TYR A 5 -2.22 -16.12 -4.49
N SER A 6 -2.92 -16.48 -3.41
CA SER A 6 -3.29 -17.85 -3.12
C SER A 6 -4.30 -18.36 -4.15
N ARG A 7 -4.22 -19.65 -4.49
CA ARG A 7 -5.19 -20.29 -5.40
C ARG A 7 -6.53 -20.57 -4.74
N THR A 8 -6.54 -20.69 -3.41
CA THR A 8 -7.73 -20.98 -2.61
C THR A 8 -7.88 -19.91 -1.54
N LEU A 9 -9.12 -19.49 -1.29
CA LEU A 9 -9.45 -18.58 -0.21
C LEU A 9 -9.66 -19.39 1.06
N ASP A 10 -8.93 -19.01 2.12
CA ASP A 10 -9.19 -19.55 3.45
C ASP A 10 -10.48 -18.94 4.04
N LYS A 11 -11.14 -19.69 4.93
CA LYS A 11 -12.32 -19.27 5.69
C LYS A 11 -12.00 -18.28 6.80
N GLU A 12 -10.72 -18.01 7.04
CA GLU A 12 -10.25 -17.02 8.01
C GLU A 12 -9.77 -15.74 7.34
N LEU A 13 -9.95 -14.61 8.04
CA LEU A 13 -9.36 -13.34 7.64
C LEU A 13 -7.88 -13.31 7.99
N ARG A 14 -7.05 -12.87 7.05
CA ARG A 14 -5.61 -12.76 7.24
C ARG A 14 -5.10 -11.38 6.85
N PHE A 15 -3.96 -11.04 7.42
CA PHE A 15 -3.19 -9.88 7.00
C PHE A 15 -2.88 -9.96 5.49
N GLY A 16 -3.19 -8.87 4.79
CA GLY A 16 -3.04 -8.74 3.35
C GLY A 16 -4.23 -9.22 2.53
N ASP A 17 -5.25 -9.84 3.13
CA ASP A 17 -6.46 -10.26 2.40
C ASP A 17 -7.19 -9.04 1.83
N VAL A 18 -7.79 -9.24 0.64
CA VAL A 18 -8.57 -8.20 -0.04
C VAL A 18 -10.04 -8.48 0.18
N LEU A 19 -10.74 -7.43 0.62
CA LEU A 19 -12.17 -7.38 0.78
C LEU A 19 -12.77 -6.54 -0.34
N GLN A 20 -13.83 -7.02 -0.97
CA GLN A 20 -14.70 -6.23 -1.83
C GLN A 20 -15.62 -5.39 -0.93
N TRP A 21 -15.06 -4.33 -0.37
CA TRP A 21 -15.69 -3.48 0.65
C TRP A 21 -15.47 -2.00 0.34
N GLY A 22 -16.53 -1.22 0.58
CA GLY A 22 -16.95 -0.13 -0.29
C GLY A 22 -16.93 1.30 0.25
N VAL A 23 -16.48 1.60 1.47
CA VAL A 23 -16.48 2.99 1.97
C VAL A 23 -15.22 3.29 2.76
N SER A 24 -14.46 4.29 2.30
CA SER A 24 -13.37 4.92 3.04
C SER A 24 -13.66 6.41 3.20
N THR A 25 -13.36 6.95 4.37
CA THR A 25 -13.50 8.38 4.68
C THR A 25 -12.14 8.94 5.07
N PRO A 26 -11.23 9.22 4.11
CA PRO A 26 -9.99 9.88 4.44
C PRO A 26 -10.28 11.26 5.03
N SER A 27 -9.76 11.50 6.23
CA SER A 27 -9.90 12.81 6.89
C SER A 27 -8.84 13.76 6.35
N PHE A 28 -9.24 14.77 5.58
CA PHE A 28 -8.33 15.80 5.07
C PHE A 28 -8.39 17.05 5.96
N TYR A 29 -7.29 17.33 6.66
CA TYR A 29 -7.11 18.59 7.40
C TYR A 29 -6.35 19.57 6.53
N LYS A 30 -7.04 20.60 6.02
CA LYS A 30 -6.43 21.61 5.14
C LYS A 30 -5.69 22.72 5.89
N ASN A 31 -5.65 22.71 7.22
CA ASN A 31 -5.06 23.82 7.98
C ASN A 31 -4.47 23.38 9.33
N LYS A 32 -3.21 23.74 9.59
CA LYS A 32 -2.45 23.38 10.82
C LYS A 32 -2.51 24.44 11.93
N SER A 33 -3.30 25.51 11.80
CA SER A 33 -3.36 26.57 12.82
C SER A 33 -4.80 27.01 13.13
N ASN A 34 -5.08 27.06 14.44
CA ASN A 34 -6.29 27.50 15.15
C ASN A 34 -7.57 26.68 14.88
N LEU A 35 -7.99 25.93 15.91
CA LEU A 35 -9.14 25.02 15.96
C LEU A 35 -10.50 25.73 16.16
N GLU A 36 -10.52 27.05 16.32
CA GLU A 36 -11.77 27.80 16.48
C GLU A 36 -12.30 28.24 15.12
N ASN A 37 -13.51 27.79 14.79
CA ASN A 37 -14.31 28.15 13.60
C ASN A 37 -13.64 27.90 12.23
N LYS A 38 -13.55 26.64 11.80
CA LYS A 38 -13.25 26.32 10.39
C LYS A 38 -14.22 25.30 9.79
N ASP A 39 -14.61 25.60 8.56
CA ASP A 39 -15.29 24.67 7.65
C ASP A 39 -14.37 23.45 7.42
N PHE A 40 -14.88 22.26 7.73
CA PHE A 40 -14.22 21.01 7.42
C PHE A 40 -14.88 20.38 6.19
N SER A 41 -14.06 19.83 5.29
CA SER A 41 -14.54 19.05 4.15
C SER A 41 -14.20 17.59 4.37
N ILE A 42 -15.22 16.75 4.57
CA ILE A 42 -15.05 15.29 4.58
C ILE A 42 -15.14 14.82 3.13
N LYS A 43 -14.08 14.19 2.63
CA LYS A 43 -14.13 13.49 1.34
C LYS A 43 -14.45 12.03 1.61
N VAL A 44 -15.65 11.60 1.24
CA VAL A 44 -16.02 10.19 1.25
C VAL A 44 -15.57 9.58 -0.09
N CYS A 45 -14.70 8.59 -0.03
CA CYS A 45 -14.22 7.86 -1.20
C CYS A 45 -14.83 6.45 -1.17
N TYR A 46 -15.58 6.12 -2.21
CA TYR A 46 -16.01 4.75 -2.45
C TYR A 46 -14.87 4.01 -3.14
N THR A 47 -14.19 3.13 -2.40
CA THR A 47 -13.18 2.23 -2.97
C THR A 47 -13.80 0.85 -3.10
N SER A 48 -13.75 0.24 -4.28
CA SER A 48 -14.40 -1.06 -4.50
C SER A 48 -13.76 -2.19 -3.70
N HIS A 49 -12.49 -2.01 -3.31
CA HIS A 49 -11.72 -2.99 -2.56
C HIS A 49 -10.91 -2.34 -1.44
N SER A 50 -10.69 -3.09 -0.37
CA SER A 50 -9.84 -2.71 0.75
C SER A 50 -9.02 -3.91 1.22
N VAL A 51 -7.89 -3.65 1.86
CA VAL A 51 -6.92 -4.64 2.33
C VAL A 51 -6.88 -4.66 3.84
N ILE A 52 -6.82 -5.86 4.41
CA ILE A 52 -6.64 -6.04 5.85
C ILE A 52 -5.19 -5.78 6.25
N LEU A 53 -4.96 -4.78 7.10
CA LEU A 53 -3.65 -4.47 7.67
C LEU A 53 -3.55 -4.82 9.16
N THR A 54 -4.58 -5.42 9.75
CA THR A 54 -4.48 -5.96 11.12
C THR A 54 -3.59 -7.20 11.16
N PRO A 55 -2.61 -7.28 12.10
CA PRO A 55 -1.79 -8.47 12.27
C PRO A 55 -2.63 -9.72 12.56
N CYS A 56 -2.33 -10.84 11.90
CA CYS A 56 -3.12 -12.09 12.04
C CYS A 56 -3.30 -12.53 13.51
N CYS A 57 -2.30 -12.32 14.37
CA CYS A 57 -2.35 -12.71 15.78
C CYS A 57 -3.36 -11.93 16.63
N THR A 58 -3.89 -10.82 16.09
CA THR A 58 -4.88 -9.93 16.75
C THR A 58 -6.26 -10.00 16.11
N ILE A 59 -6.36 -10.41 14.84
CA ILE A 59 -7.63 -10.81 14.23
C ILE A 59 -8.19 -11.97 15.08
N GLY A 60 -9.46 -11.95 15.43
CA GLY A 60 -10.00 -12.91 16.40
C GLY A 60 -10.23 -12.33 17.78
N LYS A 61 -9.27 -11.52 18.25
CA LYS A 61 -9.13 -11.14 19.66
C LYS A 61 -9.65 -9.73 19.98
N GLN A 62 -9.96 -8.96 18.94
CA GLN A 62 -10.43 -7.58 19.05
C GLN A 62 -11.62 -7.33 18.13
N SER A 63 -12.49 -6.40 18.52
CA SER A 63 -13.67 -5.98 17.75
C SER A 63 -13.36 -4.97 16.64
N LYS A 64 -12.09 -4.71 16.35
CA LYS A 64 -11.64 -3.70 15.37
C LYS A 64 -10.72 -4.31 14.33
N ILE A 65 -10.90 -3.92 13.07
CA ILE A 65 -9.99 -4.29 11.99
C ILE A 65 -9.51 -3.03 11.28
N THR A 66 -8.21 -2.98 11.01
CA THR A 66 -7.56 -1.91 10.27
C THR A 66 -7.56 -2.31 8.80
N LEU A 67 -8.10 -1.43 7.98
CA LEU A 67 -8.17 -1.57 6.54
C LEU A 67 -7.38 -0.44 5.86
N ALA A 68 -6.92 -0.71 4.64
CA ALA A 68 -6.44 0.32 3.72
C ALA A 68 -7.21 0.19 2.39
N PRO A 69 -7.68 1.28 1.78
CA PRO A 69 -8.31 1.20 0.47
C PRO A 69 -7.29 0.73 -0.58
N LEU A 70 -7.73 -0.09 -1.53
CA LEU A 70 -6.98 -0.30 -2.76
C LEU A 70 -7.24 0.87 -3.70
N VAL A 71 -6.18 1.61 -4.00
CA VAL A 71 -6.21 2.75 -4.91
C VAL A 71 -5.35 2.48 -6.14
N GLN A 72 -5.63 3.20 -7.22
CA GLN A 72 -4.83 3.12 -8.45
C GLN A 72 -3.37 3.49 -8.17
N VAL A 73 -2.44 2.83 -8.85
CA VAL A 73 -1.01 3.10 -8.73
C VAL A 73 -0.67 4.50 -9.25
N ARG A 74 0.39 5.11 -8.71
CA ARG A 74 0.79 6.47 -9.12
C ARG A 74 1.43 6.46 -10.50
N ASN A 75 1.07 7.45 -11.34
CA ASN A 75 1.67 7.63 -12.67
C ASN A 75 3.21 7.75 -12.61
N SER A 76 3.75 8.30 -11.53
CA SER A 76 5.20 8.41 -11.32
C SER A 76 5.91 7.06 -11.27
N PHE A 77 5.25 5.96 -10.92
CA PHE A 77 5.90 4.64 -10.88
C PHE A 77 6.33 4.18 -12.28
N PHE A 78 5.59 4.59 -13.31
CA PHE A 78 5.89 4.27 -14.71
C PHE A 78 7.00 5.13 -15.32
N SER A 79 7.40 6.22 -14.65
CA SER A 79 8.57 7.01 -15.08
C SER A 79 9.91 6.36 -14.72
N ASN A 80 9.89 5.29 -13.91
CA ASN A 80 11.10 4.53 -13.61
C ASN A 80 11.13 3.25 -14.44
N PRO A 81 12.03 3.13 -15.44
CA PRO A 81 12.08 1.96 -16.33
C PRO A 81 12.30 0.64 -15.59
N TYR A 82 12.88 0.67 -14.38
CA TYR A 82 13.11 -0.53 -13.58
C TYR A 82 11.82 -1.14 -13.01
N PHE A 83 10.68 -0.43 -13.00
CA PHE A 83 9.40 -0.90 -12.46
C PHE A 83 8.33 -1.15 -13.52
N VAL A 84 8.48 -0.62 -14.73
CA VAL A 84 7.42 -0.65 -15.76
C VAL A 84 6.96 -2.07 -16.10
N GLU A 85 7.88 -3.02 -16.17
CA GLU A 85 7.57 -4.42 -16.46
C GLU A 85 6.88 -5.16 -15.31
N ASP A 86 7.23 -4.80 -14.08
CA ASP A 86 6.73 -5.44 -12.86
C ASP A 86 6.75 -4.44 -11.70
N LEU A 87 5.58 -3.85 -11.45
CA LEU A 87 5.40 -2.89 -10.36
C LEU A 87 5.57 -3.55 -8.98
N THR A 88 5.45 -4.88 -8.86
CA THR A 88 5.66 -5.56 -7.57
C THR A 88 7.11 -5.49 -7.09
N ARG A 89 8.06 -5.15 -7.97
CA ARG A 89 9.44 -4.83 -7.57
C ARG A 89 9.51 -3.75 -6.49
N ILE A 90 8.54 -2.82 -6.46
CA ILE A 90 8.41 -1.80 -5.42
C ILE A 90 8.23 -2.44 -4.02
N ASN A 91 7.66 -3.63 -3.92
CA ASN A 91 7.40 -4.30 -2.64
C ASN A 91 8.66 -4.86 -1.97
N ARG A 92 9.77 -4.95 -2.70
CA ARG A 92 10.99 -5.64 -2.27
C ARG A 92 12.11 -4.65 -1.99
N ILE A 93 13.08 -5.13 -1.21
CA ILE A 93 14.37 -4.45 -1.06
C ILE A 93 15.06 -4.50 -2.42
N LEU A 94 15.59 -3.38 -2.89
CA LEU A 94 16.34 -3.32 -4.14
C LEU A 94 17.78 -3.77 -3.92
N GLU A 95 18.30 -4.58 -4.84
CA GLU A 95 19.71 -4.97 -4.83
C GLU A 95 20.63 -3.79 -5.21
N GLU A 96 20.14 -2.92 -6.10
CA GLU A 96 20.83 -1.72 -6.57
C GLU A 96 20.03 -0.48 -6.13
N PRO A 97 20.45 0.22 -5.04
CA PRO A 97 19.74 1.36 -4.48
C PRO A 97 19.43 2.48 -5.47
N GLU A 98 20.31 2.71 -6.45
CA GLU A 98 20.16 3.70 -7.52
C GLU A 98 18.93 3.45 -8.40
N LYS A 99 18.45 2.20 -8.49
CA LYS A 99 17.24 1.83 -9.23
C LYS A 99 15.96 2.25 -8.52
N SER A 100 16.05 2.75 -7.28
CA SER A 100 14.90 3.29 -6.54
C SER A 100 14.27 4.52 -7.21
N VAL A 101 15.04 5.22 -8.04
CA VAL A 101 14.60 6.39 -8.81
C VAL A 101 14.90 6.20 -10.29
N SER A 102 14.22 6.96 -11.14
CA SER A 102 14.51 6.95 -12.58
C SER A 102 15.96 7.41 -12.84
N PRO A 103 16.65 6.93 -13.90
CA PRO A 103 18.00 7.34 -14.25
C PRO A 103 18.17 8.86 -14.41
N GLU A 104 17.14 9.56 -14.90
CA GLU A 104 17.16 11.02 -15.05
C GLU A 104 17.22 11.75 -13.69
N ILE A 105 16.41 11.29 -12.73
CA ILE A 105 16.41 11.80 -11.36
C ILE A 105 17.76 11.51 -10.70
N TRP A 106 18.29 10.29 -10.87
CA TRP A 106 19.58 9.89 -10.30
C TRP A 106 20.72 10.81 -10.76
N LYS A 107 20.80 11.07 -12.08
CA LYS A 107 21.84 11.95 -12.66
C LYS A 107 21.77 13.39 -12.15
N LYS A 108 20.56 13.90 -11.88
CA LYS A 108 20.32 15.27 -11.38
C LYS A 108 20.43 15.37 -9.86
N MET A 109 20.60 14.26 -9.15
CA MET A 109 20.57 14.23 -7.70
C MET A 109 21.91 14.74 -7.10
N PRO A 110 21.86 15.61 -6.08
CA PRO A 110 23.08 16.06 -5.38
C PRO A 110 23.90 14.87 -4.84
N PRO A 111 25.24 14.95 -4.82
CA PRO A 111 26.11 13.85 -4.33
C PRO A 111 25.70 13.32 -2.96
N LYS A 112 25.52 14.22 -1.98
CA LYS A 112 25.09 13.86 -0.61
C LYS A 112 23.83 12.97 -0.57
N LYS A 113 22.83 13.25 -1.42
CA LYS A 113 21.60 12.44 -1.47
C LYS A 113 21.82 11.08 -2.14
N ARG A 114 22.75 10.98 -3.08
CA ARG A 114 23.13 9.70 -3.69
C ARG A 114 23.86 8.85 -2.65
N ASP A 115 24.78 9.44 -1.90
CA ASP A 115 25.49 8.77 -0.82
C ASP A 115 24.51 8.25 0.25
N GLU A 116 23.55 9.09 0.68
CA GLU A 116 22.47 8.68 1.60
C GLU A 116 21.67 7.47 1.09
N ILE A 117 21.39 7.39 -0.22
CA ILE A 117 20.67 6.25 -0.82
C ILE A 117 21.55 5.00 -0.90
N LEU A 118 22.84 5.16 -1.22
CA LEU A 118 23.80 4.05 -1.33
C LEU A 118 24.14 3.44 0.04
N GLU A 119 24.11 4.25 1.11
CA GLU A 119 24.35 3.80 2.48
C GLU A 119 23.11 3.16 3.15
N GLU A 120 21.93 3.30 2.55
CA GLU A 120 20.68 2.76 3.10
C GLU A 120 20.71 1.22 3.10
N LYS A 121 20.53 0.62 4.29
CA LYS A 121 20.62 -0.84 4.46
C LYS A 121 19.46 -1.60 3.79
N LYS A 122 18.31 -0.93 3.63
CA LYS A 122 17.11 -1.51 3.02
C LYS A 122 16.50 -0.51 2.03
N PRO A 123 17.09 -0.36 0.82
CA PRO A 123 16.68 0.63 -0.16
C PRO A 123 15.35 0.23 -0.83
N TYR A 124 14.24 0.37 -0.12
CA TYR A 124 12.91 0.26 -0.74
C TYR A 124 12.64 1.47 -1.63
N ALA A 125 12.15 1.23 -2.84
CA ALA A 125 11.43 2.27 -3.57
C ALA A 125 10.06 2.52 -2.92
N PHE A 126 9.67 3.79 -2.84
CA PHE A 126 8.31 4.19 -2.45
C PHE A 126 7.83 3.47 -1.19
N LEU A 127 8.58 3.62 -0.09
CA LEU A 127 8.49 2.76 1.08
C LEU A 127 7.08 2.69 1.71
N ASN A 128 6.29 3.76 1.66
CA ASN A 128 4.96 3.79 2.24
C ASN A 128 3.89 3.10 1.38
N PHE A 129 4.23 2.59 0.19
CA PHE A 129 3.29 1.90 -0.70
C PHE A 129 3.56 0.40 -0.77
N PHE A 130 2.50 -0.38 -0.88
CA PHE A 130 2.61 -1.79 -1.28
C PHE A 130 1.68 -2.04 -2.47
N ILE A 131 2.24 -2.66 -3.51
CA ILE A 131 1.59 -2.92 -4.79
C ILE A 131 0.94 -4.30 -4.75
N TYR A 132 -0.34 -4.35 -5.09
CA TYR A 132 -1.07 -5.57 -5.39
C TYR A 132 -0.95 -5.88 -6.88
N GLU A 133 -0.52 -7.10 -7.21
CA GLU A 133 -0.36 -7.54 -8.60
C GLU A 133 -1.68 -7.45 -9.37
N SER A 134 -1.59 -7.23 -10.68
CA SER A 134 -2.69 -7.40 -11.62
C SER A 134 -3.59 -8.59 -11.27
N ASN A 135 -4.90 -8.34 -11.18
CA ASN A 135 -5.88 -9.40 -10.97
C ASN A 135 -7.18 -9.11 -11.75
N PRO A 136 -7.82 -10.12 -12.37
CA PRO A 136 -9.08 -9.93 -13.09
C PRO A 136 -10.24 -9.36 -12.25
N LEU A 137 -10.21 -9.53 -10.92
CA LEU A 137 -11.20 -8.94 -10.02
C LEU A 137 -11.09 -7.41 -9.91
N PHE A 138 -9.95 -6.84 -10.28
CA PHE A 138 -9.72 -5.41 -10.22
C PHE A 138 -10.08 -4.75 -11.55
N PRO A 139 -10.83 -3.63 -11.54
CA PRO A 139 -11.13 -2.91 -12.76
C PRO A 139 -9.83 -2.35 -13.36
N SER A 140 -9.66 -2.55 -14.67
CA SER A 140 -8.54 -1.98 -15.42
C SER A 140 -8.74 -0.48 -15.64
N TYR A 141 -7.65 0.27 -15.74
CA TYR A 141 -7.64 1.71 -15.97
C TYR A 141 -6.42 2.11 -16.81
N GLU A 142 -6.45 3.34 -17.32
CA GLU A 142 -5.35 3.92 -18.08
C GLU A 142 -4.52 4.87 -17.22
N VAL A 143 -3.20 4.76 -17.35
CA VAL A 143 -2.23 5.67 -16.74
C VAL A 143 -1.58 6.48 -17.84
N ASN A 144 -1.73 7.79 -17.77
CA ASN A 144 -1.07 8.74 -18.67
C ASN A 144 0.22 9.24 -18.02
N VAL A 145 1.37 8.97 -18.64
CA VAL A 145 2.67 9.49 -18.21
C VAL A 145 3.04 10.76 -18.98
N LYS A 146 4.04 11.50 -18.47
CA LYS A 146 4.39 12.84 -18.96
C LYS A 146 4.84 12.89 -20.42
N ASP A 147 5.40 11.80 -20.95
CA ASP A 147 5.84 11.69 -22.35
C ASP A 147 4.67 11.39 -23.32
N GLY A 148 3.44 11.30 -22.81
CA GLY A 148 2.24 10.98 -23.59
C GLY A 148 1.97 9.49 -23.75
N THR A 149 2.85 8.61 -23.27
CA THR A 149 2.63 7.16 -23.28
C THR A 149 1.43 6.81 -22.39
N LYS A 150 0.63 5.85 -22.85
CA LYS A 150 -0.53 5.34 -22.13
C LYS A 150 -0.28 3.88 -21.75
N TYR A 151 -0.40 3.59 -20.46
CA TYR A 151 -0.34 2.23 -19.96
C TYR A 151 -1.74 1.79 -19.53
N LYS A 152 -2.21 0.65 -20.03
CA LYS A 152 -3.38 -0.02 -19.48
C LYS A 152 -2.92 -0.97 -18.37
N THR A 153 -3.48 -0.81 -17.18
CA THR A 153 -3.08 -1.58 -16.00
C THR A 153 -4.28 -1.87 -15.11
N ASN A 154 -4.14 -2.86 -14.25
CA ASN A 154 -5.05 -3.18 -13.14
C ASN A 154 -4.25 -3.59 -11.90
N TYR A 155 -3.00 -3.12 -11.80
CA TYR A 155 -2.28 -3.11 -10.53
C TYR A 155 -2.94 -2.11 -9.60
N TYR A 156 -2.97 -2.40 -8.31
CA TYR A 156 -3.46 -1.47 -7.29
C TYR A 156 -2.41 -1.32 -6.21
N MET A 157 -2.57 -0.34 -5.34
CA MET A 157 -1.69 -0.15 -4.20
C MET A 157 -2.46 0.17 -2.94
N VAL A 158 -1.84 -0.12 -1.82
CA VAL A 158 -2.19 0.46 -0.51
C VAL A 158 -1.15 1.50 -0.14
N ASP A 159 -1.60 2.57 0.52
CA ASP A 159 -0.73 3.54 1.18
C ASP A 159 -0.80 3.29 2.69
N PHE A 160 0.34 3.05 3.33
CA PHE A 160 0.40 2.78 4.77
C PHE A 160 -0.02 4.01 5.61
N VAL A 161 -0.08 5.21 5.03
CA VAL A 161 -0.65 6.36 5.73
C VAL A 161 -2.18 6.46 5.62
N ASP A 162 -2.77 5.86 4.58
CA ASP A 162 -4.21 5.93 4.32
C ASP A 162 -4.88 4.66 4.85
N THR A 163 -5.02 4.61 6.18
CA THR A 163 -5.64 3.47 6.86
C THR A 163 -6.82 3.95 7.70
N TYR A 164 -7.82 3.08 7.83
CA TYR A 164 -9.00 3.34 8.65
C TYR A 164 -9.34 2.09 9.45
N LYS A 165 -10.10 2.26 10.53
CA LYS A 165 -10.56 1.15 11.38
C LYS A 165 -12.06 1.04 11.29
N ILE A 166 -12.55 -0.18 11.21
CA ILE A 166 -13.98 -0.47 11.35
C ILE A 166 -14.19 -1.40 12.54
N GLU A 167 -15.33 -1.24 13.18
CA GLU A 167 -15.81 -2.16 14.19
C GLU A 167 -16.57 -3.30 13.51
N TYR A 168 -16.41 -4.51 14.03
CA TYR A 168 -17.09 -5.68 13.51
C TYR A 168 -17.34 -6.69 14.65
N ASP A 169 -18.46 -7.40 14.54
CA ASP A 169 -18.81 -8.46 15.45
C ASP A 169 -17.89 -9.68 15.27
N ASN A 170 -17.83 -10.51 16.31
CA ASN A 170 -16.90 -11.62 16.47
C ASN A 170 -16.46 -12.26 15.12
N PRO A 171 -15.16 -12.25 14.78
CA PRO A 171 -14.63 -12.80 13.53
C PRO A 171 -15.03 -14.24 13.23
N SER A 172 -15.23 -15.05 14.27
CA SER A 172 -15.64 -16.46 14.17
C SER A 172 -17.15 -16.64 13.96
N SER A 173 -17.92 -15.56 13.92
CA SER A 173 -19.35 -15.62 13.65
C SER A 173 -19.60 -16.08 12.21
N PRO A 174 -20.51 -17.06 11.98
CA PRO A 174 -20.91 -17.46 10.64
C PRO A 174 -21.58 -16.31 9.86
N ASN A 175 -21.99 -15.24 10.55
CA ASN A 175 -22.57 -14.03 9.97
C ASN A 175 -21.56 -12.90 9.77
N ASN A 176 -20.26 -13.14 9.96
CA ASN A 176 -19.23 -12.13 9.74
C ASN A 176 -19.26 -11.63 8.29
N PHE A 177 -19.70 -10.38 8.10
CA PHE A 177 -19.85 -9.78 6.78
C PHE A 177 -18.51 -9.59 6.06
N LEU A 178 -17.40 -9.42 6.79
CA LEU A 178 -16.07 -9.26 6.20
C LEU A 178 -15.61 -10.54 5.52
N LEU A 179 -15.93 -11.71 6.09
CA LEU A 179 -15.67 -12.99 5.44
C LEU A 179 -16.44 -13.13 4.12
N LYS A 180 -17.69 -12.65 4.08
CA LYS A 180 -18.50 -12.63 2.85
C LYS A 180 -17.94 -11.67 1.80
N CYS A 181 -17.20 -10.64 2.22
CA CYS A 181 -16.56 -9.69 1.31
C CYS A 181 -15.15 -10.12 0.89
N LYS A 182 -14.54 -11.14 1.51
CA LYS A 182 -13.19 -11.59 1.15
C LYS A 182 -13.18 -12.15 -0.26
N CYS A 183 -12.39 -11.54 -1.14
CA CYS A 183 -12.34 -11.88 -2.56
C CYS A 183 -10.93 -12.31 -3.03
N LEU A 184 -9.86 -11.91 -2.35
CA LEU A 184 -8.49 -12.38 -2.64
C LEU A 184 -7.71 -12.62 -1.34
N GLU A 185 -6.77 -13.55 -1.43
CA GLU A 185 -5.79 -13.84 -0.39
C GLU A 185 -4.39 -13.77 -1.00
N LEU A 186 -3.47 -13.05 -0.34
CA LEU A 186 -2.06 -13.06 -0.73
C LEU A 186 -1.44 -14.45 -0.53
N SER A 187 -0.49 -14.80 -1.38
CA SER A 187 0.37 -15.94 -1.12
C SER A 187 1.24 -15.71 0.12
N ILE A 188 1.81 -16.78 0.65
CA ILE A 188 2.71 -16.71 1.82
C ILE A 188 3.88 -15.74 1.54
N LEU A 189 4.41 -15.76 0.33
CA LEU A 189 5.53 -14.92 -0.09
C LEU A 189 5.14 -13.44 -0.14
N ALA A 190 4.06 -13.10 -0.87
CA ALA A 190 3.60 -11.71 -0.98
C ALA A 190 3.15 -11.15 0.39
N ARG A 191 2.53 -11.97 1.24
CA ARG A 191 2.18 -11.58 2.62
C ARG A 191 3.41 -11.29 3.47
N THR A 192 4.50 -12.02 3.25
CA THR A 192 5.77 -11.81 3.95
C THR A 192 6.41 -10.52 3.48
N GLU A 193 6.45 -10.25 2.17
CA GLU A 193 6.90 -8.97 1.62
C GLU A 193 6.11 -7.78 2.21
N LEU A 194 4.78 -7.90 2.29
CA LEU A 194 3.94 -6.87 2.89
C LEU A 194 4.29 -6.66 4.38
N ARG A 195 4.44 -7.74 5.15
CA ARG A 195 4.79 -7.69 6.56
C ARG A 195 6.15 -7.04 6.79
N ASP A 196 7.14 -7.41 6.00
CA ASP A 196 8.50 -6.90 6.16
C ASP A 196 8.56 -5.41 5.81
N LYS A 197 7.89 -5.02 4.71
CA LYS A 197 7.86 -3.63 4.26
C LYS A 197 7.11 -2.73 5.25
N ILE A 198 5.95 -3.15 5.74
CA ILE A 198 5.18 -2.35 6.70
C ILE A 198 5.89 -2.26 8.06
N SER A 199 6.53 -3.35 8.51
CA SER A 199 7.28 -3.37 9.76
C SER A 199 8.49 -2.44 9.69
N TYR A 200 9.20 -2.45 8.55
CA TYR A 200 10.28 -1.50 8.31
C TYR A 200 9.76 -0.06 8.20
N TYR A 201 8.63 0.19 7.54
CA TYR A 201 8.06 1.53 7.45
C TYR A 201 7.79 2.18 8.82
N TYR A 202 7.12 1.46 9.72
CA TYR A 202 6.77 1.94 11.07
C TYR A 202 7.90 1.78 12.11
N GLY A 203 8.88 0.91 11.87
CA GLY A 203 10.01 0.68 12.77
C GLY A 203 11.15 1.70 12.64
N ARG A 204 11.08 2.62 11.68
CA ARG A 204 12.09 3.69 11.51
C ARG A 204 11.94 4.74 12.59
N SER A 205 13.07 5.19 13.14
CA SER A 205 13.10 6.41 13.93
C SER A 205 12.77 7.61 13.04
N PRO A 206 11.78 8.45 13.41
CA PRO A 206 11.59 9.75 12.78
C PRO A 206 12.90 10.53 12.76
N LYS A 207 13.16 11.28 11.68
CA LYS A 207 14.37 12.12 11.59
C LYS A 207 14.44 13.16 12.71
N GLU A 208 13.29 13.56 13.24
CA GLU A 208 13.13 14.47 14.37
C GLU A 208 13.70 13.89 15.68
N ASP A 209 13.69 12.56 15.84
CA ASP A 209 14.16 11.85 17.03
C ASP A 209 15.64 11.46 16.93
N LEU A 210 16.29 11.68 15.78
CA LEU A 210 17.72 11.48 15.62
C LEU A 210 18.44 12.68 16.26
N VAL A 211 18.89 12.51 17.51
CA VAL A 211 19.73 13.50 18.19
C VAL A 211 21.02 13.69 17.39
N TYR A 212 21.26 14.91 16.91
CA TYR A 212 22.48 15.32 16.21
C TYR A 212 23.54 15.82 17.19
#